data_AF-A0A9X5XJ81-F1
#
_entry.id   AF-A0A9X5XJ81-F1
#
_cell.length_a   1.000
_cell.length_b   1.000
_cell.length_c   1.000
_cell.angle_alpha   90.00
_cell.angle_beta   90.00
_cell.angle_gamma   90.00
#
_symmetry.space_group_name_H-M   'P 1'
#
loop_
_entity.id
_entity.type
_entity.pdbx_description
1 polymer ?
#
loop_
_entity_poly.entity_id
_entity_poly.type
_entity_poly.pdbx_seq_one_letter_code
_entity_poly.pdbx_strand_id
1 'polypeptide(L)'
;MVVVSAGAREASLGPRGVNGELNDLLFPLQHGTLWYAGIEVLPPLLVHGADRVDEAAYAFHANVLRQRLEDLPYTGPLPFRHQNGGDYDQDLVLRPELNPHATGTAAHYRTES
;
A
#
# COMPACT_ATOMS: atom_id res chain seq x y z
N MET A 1 1.56 -7.19 6.21
CA MET A 1 1.37 -5.76 6.55
C MET A 1 2.73 -5.12 6.80
N VAL A 2 2.97 -3.92 6.28
CA VAL A 2 4.16 -3.11 6.62
C VAL A 2 3.74 -2.01 7.59
N VAL A 3 4.50 -1.80 8.66
CA VAL A 3 4.29 -0.70 9.62
C VAL A 3 5.40 0.32 9.42
N VAL A 4 5.03 1.58 9.15
CA VAL A 4 5.96 2.65 8.79
C VAL A 4 5.81 3.81 9.76
N SER A 5 6.89 4.23 10.40
CA SER A 5 6.96 5.51 11.11
C SER A 5 7.62 6.57 10.23
N ALA A 6 6.98 7.71 10.05
CA ALA A 6 7.51 8.81 9.26
C ALA A 6 7.38 10.14 10.01
N GLY A 7 8.40 11.00 9.93
CA GLY A 7 8.32 12.37 10.45
C GLY A 7 7.44 13.30 9.61
N ALA A 8 7.07 12.88 8.40
CA ALA A 8 6.17 13.62 7.51
C ALA A 8 4.77 13.78 8.12
N ARG A 9 4.07 14.87 7.76
CA ARG A 9 2.65 15.03 8.10
C ARG A 9 1.82 14.10 7.23
N GLU A 10 0.67 13.64 7.72
CA GLU A 10 -0.21 12.75 6.95
C GLU A 10 -0.56 13.30 5.57
N ALA A 11 -1.00 14.57 5.50
CA ALA A 11 -1.38 15.22 4.25
C ALA A 11 -0.24 15.30 3.21
N SER A 12 1.03 15.32 3.65
CA SER A 12 2.15 15.36 2.71
C SER A 12 2.46 14.01 2.06
N LEU A 13 1.88 12.91 2.58
CA LEU A 13 1.97 11.54 2.05
C LEU A 13 0.67 11.10 1.33
N GLY A 14 -0.24 12.03 1.03
CA GLY A 14 -1.46 11.77 0.28
C GLY A 14 -1.26 11.86 -1.24
N PRO A 15 -2.30 11.59 -2.05
CA PRO A 15 -2.24 11.58 -3.52
C PRO A 15 -1.87 12.93 -4.17
N ARG A 16 -1.90 14.02 -3.40
CA ARG A 16 -1.47 15.36 -3.81
C ARG A 16 -0.42 15.94 -2.85
N GLY A 17 0.12 15.11 -1.98
CA GLY A 17 1.15 15.48 -1.01
C GLY A 17 2.50 15.61 -1.69
N VAL A 18 3.33 16.53 -1.20
CA VAL A 18 4.64 16.81 -1.80
C VAL A 18 5.61 15.63 -1.73
N ASN A 19 5.41 14.71 -0.79
CA ASN A 19 6.26 13.52 -0.67
C ASN A 19 5.77 12.36 -1.55
N GLY A 20 4.58 12.46 -2.16
CA GLY A 20 3.93 11.38 -2.89
C GLY A 20 2.99 10.54 -2.03
N GLU A 21 2.12 9.78 -2.69
CA GLU A 21 1.15 8.89 -2.05
C GLU A 21 1.85 7.69 -1.40
N LEU A 22 1.36 7.25 -0.24
CA LEU A 22 2.02 6.22 0.56
C LEU A 22 2.19 4.88 -0.17
N ASN A 23 1.17 4.37 -0.88
CA ASN A 23 1.26 3.10 -1.60
C ASN A 23 2.18 3.21 -2.82
N ASP A 24 2.25 4.38 -3.48
CA ASP A 24 3.24 4.61 -4.54
C ASP A 24 4.67 4.57 -4.00
N LEU A 25 4.92 5.22 -2.87
CA LEU A 25 6.22 5.20 -2.18
C LEU A 25 6.61 3.80 -1.73
N LEU A 26 5.64 3.00 -1.30
CA LEU A 26 5.86 1.63 -0.81
C LEU A 26 5.79 0.57 -1.92
N PHE A 27 5.43 0.92 -3.15
CA PHE A 27 5.27 -0.03 -4.25
C PHE A 27 6.51 -0.93 -4.47
N PRO A 28 7.77 -0.42 -4.45
CA PRO A 28 8.94 -1.28 -4.61
C PRO A 28 9.07 -2.34 -3.52
N LEU A 29 8.65 -2.04 -2.29
CA LEU A 29 8.65 -3.00 -1.18
C LEU A 29 7.43 -3.93 -1.25
N GLN A 30 6.23 -3.37 -1.34
CA GLN A 30 4.98 -4.12 -1.30
C GLN A 30 4.80 -5.00 -2.54
N HIS A 31 4.89 -4.41 -3.74
CA HIS A 31 4.77 -5.17 -4.99
C HIS A 31 6.08 -5.85 -5.36
N GLY A 32 7.19 -5.08 -5.40
CA GLY A 32 8.46 -5.56 -5.91
C GLY A 32 9.21 -6.56 -5.03
N THR A 33 8.87 -6.66 -3.73
CA THR A 33 9.54 -7.57 -2.80
C THR A 33 8.57 -8.56 -2.17
N LEU A 34 7.55 -8.08 -1.47
CA LEU A 34 6.65 -8.96 -0.69
C LEU A 34 5.70 -9.76 -1.60
N TRP A 35 4.98 -9.07 -2.49
CA TRP A 35 4.08 -9.71 -3.44
C TRP A 35 4.83 -10.60 -4.43
N TYR A 36 5.98 -10.12 -4.93
CA TYR A 36 6.86 -10.91 -5.80
C TYR A 36 7.26 -12.25 -5.16
N ALA A 37 7.47 -12.28 -3.84
CA ALA A 37 7.77 -13.50 -3.09
C ALA A 37 6.53 -14.36 -2.77
N GLY A 38 5.33 -13.97 -3.21
CA GLY A 38 4.08 -14.72 -3.01
C GLY A 38 3.36 -14.39 -1.69
N ILE A 39 3.72 -13.32 -0.99
CA ILE A 39 3.04 -12.91 0.26
C ILE A 39 1.73 -12.19 -0.08
N GLU A 40 0.64 -12.52 0.61
CA GLU A 40 -0.57 -11.70 0.62
C GLU A 40 -0.32 -10.38 1.36
N VAL A 41 -0.06 -9.32 0.60
CA VAL A 41 0.39 -8.04 1.17
C VAL A 41 -0.81 -7.24 1.66
N LEU A 42 -1.02 -7.20 2.97
CA LEU A 42 -2.05 -6.34 3.56
C LEU A 42 -1.73 -4.83 3.42
N PRO A 43 -2.75 -3.95 3.41
CA PRO A 43 -2.55 -2.50 3.42
C PRO A 43 -1.53 -2.06 4.48
N PRO A 44 -0.72 -1.01 4.22
CA PRO A 44 0.26 -0.56 5.19
C PRO A 44 -0.42 0.13 6.39
N LEU A 45 0.32 0.27 7.48
CA LEU A 45 -0.01 1.14 8.59
C LEU A 45 1.04 2.26 8.66
N LEU A 46 0.59 3.52 8.60
CA LEU A 46 1.44 4.70 8.73
C LEU A 46 1.26 5.35 10.11
N VAL A 47 2.37 5.54 10.81
CA VAL A 47 2.51 6.44 11.96
C VAL A 47 3.18 7.72 11.46
N HIS A 48 2.38 8.74 11.16
CA HIS A 48 2.85 10.02 10.64
C HIS A 48 3.26 10.97 11.78
N GLY A 49 4.09 11.96 11.49
CA GLY A 49 4.60 12.91 12.48
C GLY A 49 5.30 12.24 13.66
N ALA A 50 5.91 11.06 13.43
CA ALA A 50 6.44 10.18 14.46
C ALA A 50 7.51 10.84 15.35
N ASP A 51 8.18 11.86 14.82
CA ASP A 51 9.21 12.66 15.49
C ASP A 51 8.65 13.72 16.46
N ARG A 52 7.31 13.87 16.54
CA ARG A 52 6.61 14.86 17.38
C ARG A 52 5.44 14.26 18.17
N VAL A 53 5.46 12.94 18.38
CA VAL A 53 4.39 12.21 19.08
C VAL A 53 4.45 12.52 20.57
N ASP A 54 3.34 12.98 21.14
CA ASP A 54 3.12 13.06 22.58
C ASP A 54 2.51 11.76 23.13
N GLU A 55 2.34 11.66 24.45
CA GLU A 55 1.80 10.45 25.09
C GLU A 55 0.42 10.06 24.55
N ALA A 56 -0.44 11.04 24.27
CA ALA A 56 -1.79 10.80 23.77
C ALA A 56 -1.76 10.26 22.32
N ALA A 57 -0.95 10.87 21.46
CA ALA A 57 -0.74 10.42 20.10
C ALA A 57 -0.06 9.03 20.06
N TYR A 58 0.88 8.76 20.97
CA TYR A 58 1.50 7.45 21.10
C TYR A 58 0.45 6.39 21.45
N ALA A 59 -0.35 6.62 22.50
CA ALA A 59 -1.42 5.72 22.91
C ALA A 59 -2.42 5.47 21.77
N PHE A 60 -2.77 6.51 21.02
CA PHE A 60 -3.61 6.39 19.83
C PHE A 60 -2.98 5.46 18.77
N HIS A 61 -1.75 5.72 18.32
CA HIS A 61 -1.08 4.89 17.31
C HIS A 61 -0.85 3.45 17.79
N ALA A 62 -0.53 3.25 19.07
CA ALA A 62 -0.41 1.92 19.67
C ALA A 62 -1.74 1.16 19.64
N ASN A 63 -2.86 1.84 19.90
CA ASN A 63 -4.18 1.24 19.79
C ASN A 63 -4.55 0.88 18.34
N VAL A 64 -4.26 1.78 17.39
CA VAL A 64 -4.44 1.50 15.95
C VAL A 64 -3.62 0.28 15.53
N LEU A 65 -2.35 0.18 15.94
CA LEU A 65 -1.53 -0.99 15.63
C LEU A 65 -2.12 -2.27 16.23
N ARG A 66 -2.58 -2.23 17.49
CA ARG A 66 -3.24 -3.38 18.13
C ARG A 66 -4.46 -3.85 17.34
N GLN A 67 -5.35 -2.93 16.98
CA GLN A 67 -6.51 -3.25 16.16
C GLN A 67 -6.10 -3.86 14.81
N ARG A 68 -5.12 -3.28 14.12
CA ARG A 68 -4.62 -3.81 12.85
C ARG A 68 -4.00 -5.21 12.97
N LEU A 69 -3.45 -5.58 14.12
CA LEU A 69 -2.96 -6.93 14.41
C LEU A 69 -4.11 -7.90 14.71
N GLU A 70 -5.14 -7.46 15.43
CA GLU A 70 -6.36 -8.24 15.70
C GLU A 70 -7.15 -8.52 14.40
N ASP A 71 -7.18 -7.56 13.48
CA ASP A 71 -7.90 -7.65 12.20
C ASP A 71 -7.13 -8.39 11.10
N LEU A 72 -5.89 -8.84 11.34
CA LEU A 72 -5.08 -9.55 10.33
C LEU A 72 -5.83 -10.71 9.64
N PRO A 73 -6.59 -11.57 10.35
CA PRO A 73 -7.31 -12.67 9.71
C PRO A 73 -8.47 -12.24 8.80
N TYR A 74 -8.94 -11.00 8.93
CA TYR A 74 -10.13 -10.49 8.25
C TYR A 74 -9.82 -9.40 7.22
N THR A 75 -8.60 -8.85 7.25
CA THR A 75 -8.17 -7.79 6.35
C THR A 75 -7.81 -8.36 4.99
N GLY A 76 -8.47 -7.91 3.93
CA GLY A 76 -8.11 -8.27 2.56
C GLY A 76 -6.73 -7.74 2.15
N PRO A 77 -5.96 -8.48 1.32
CA PRO A 77 -4.70 -7.98 0.79
C PRO A 77 -4.91 -6.83 -0.20
N LEU A 78 -3.83 -6.08 -0.45
CA LEU A 78 -3.76 -5.16 -1.57
C LEU A 78 -4.01 -5.93 -2.87
N PRO A 79 -4.90 -5.45 -3.76
CA PRO A 79 -5.38 -6.23 -4.90
C PRO A 79 -4.40 -6.15 -6.08
N PHE A 80 -3.15 -6.54 -5.89
CA PHE A 80 -2.16 -6.57 -6.97
C PHE A 80 -2.56 -7.59 -8.05
N ARG A 81 -2.29 -7.24 -9.31
CA ARG A 81 -2.51 -8.15 -10.44
C ARG A 81 -1.44 -9.24 -10.47
N HIS A 82 -1.85 -10.48 -10.71
CA HIS A 82 -0.91 -11.58 -10.93
C HIS A 82 -0.30 -11.50 -12.32
N GLN A 83 1.03 -11.65 -12.42
CA GLN A 83 1.75 -11.69 -13.68
C GLN A 83 1.19 -12.78 -14.63
N ASN A 84 1.06 -14.01 -14.11
CA ASN A 84 0.62 -15.18 -14.89
C ASN A 84 -0.89 -15.44 -14.77
N GLY A 85 -1.68 -14.41 -14.43
CA GLY A 85 -3.14 -14.50 -14.27
C GLY A 85 -3.96 -14.14 -15.51
N GLY A 86 -3.29 -13.82 -16.62
CA GLY A 86 -3.92 -13.37 -17.86
C GLY A 86 -4.06 -11.85 -18.01
N ASP A 87 -3.78 -11.07 -16.96
CA ASP A 87 -3.87 -9.60 -17.00
C ASP A 87 -2.75 -8.95 -17.85
N TYR A 88 -1.63 -9.64 -18.00
CA TYR A 88 -0.47 -9.19 -18.79
C TYR A 88 -0.33 -10.01 -20.08
N ASP A 89 0.25 -9.40 -21.10
CA ASP A 89 0.57 -10.05 -22.37
C ASP A 89 1.92 -10.82 -22.30
N GLN A 90 2.44 -11.25 -23.45
CA GLN A 90 3.68 -12.03 -23.53
C GLN A 90 4.93 -11.21 -23.17
N ASP A 91 4.86 -9.89 -23.28
CA ASP A 91 5.94 -8.95 -22.97
C ASP A 91 5.82 -8.41 -21.53
N LEU A 92 4.91 -8.99 -20.72
CA LEU A 92 4.58 -8.56 -19.37
C LEU A 92 4.05 -7.12 -19.30
N VAL A 93 3.40 -6.66 -20.38
CA VAL A 93 2.72 -5.37 -20.43
C VAL A 93 1.24 -5.58 -20.08
N LEU A 94 0.67 -4.67 -19.27
CA LEU A 94 -0.74 -4.75 -18.88
C LEU A 94 -1.60 -4.62 -20.14
N ARG A 95 -2.56 -5.53 -20.30
CA ARG A 95 -3.46 -5.51 -21.46
C ARG A 95 -4.25 -4.20 -21.53
N PRO A 96 -4.39 -3.59 -22.72
CA PRO A 96 -4.95 -2.24 -22.88
C PRO A 96 -6.43 -2.13 -22.46
N GLU A 97 -7.17 -3.24 -22.46
CA GLU A 97 -8.55 -3.30 -21.97
C GLU A 97 -8.66 -3.21 -20.44
N LEU A 98 -7.57 -3.47 -19.71
CA LEU A 98 -7.54 -3.41 -18.25
C LEU A 98 -7.05 -2.04 -17.79
N ASN A 99 -7.95 -1.28 -17.15
CA ASN A 99 -7.64 0.05 -16.60
C ASN A 99 -7.04 1.01 -17.65
N PRO A 100 -7.75 1.28 -18.77
CA PRO A 100 -7.21 1.96 -19.95
C PRO A 100 -6.73 3.41 -19.72
N HIS A 101 -7.07 3.99 -18.56
CA HIS A 101 -6.71 5.36 -18.20
C HIS A 101 -5.65 5.46 -17.10
N ALA A 102 -5.25 4.33 -16.51
CA ALA A 102 -4.21 4.32 -15.50
C ALA A 102 -2.85 3.98 -16.11
N THR A 103 -1.81 4.65 -15.61
CA THR A 103 -0.42 4.35 -15.92
C THR A 103 0.39 4.33 -14.62
N GLY A 104 1.65 3.88 -14.69
CA GLY A 104 2.49 3.74 -13.50
C GLY A 104 1.99 2.66 -12.53
N THR A 105 2.35 2.82 -11.26
CA THR A 105 2.05 1.88 -10.16
C THR A 105 0.55 1.59 -10.03
N ALA A 106 -0.31 2.59 -10.21
CA ALA A 106 -1.76 2.48 -10.08
C ALA A 106 -2.40 1.47 -11.05
N ALA A 107 -1.82 1.25 -12.23
CA ALA A 107 -2.33 0.30 -13.22
C ALA A 107 -2.30 -1.16 -12.73
N HIS A 108 -1.39 -1.46 -11.80
CA HIS A 108 -1.12 -2.81 -11.29
C HIS A 108 -2.00 -3.24 -10.12
N TYR A 109 -2.93 -2.37 -9.71
CA TYR A 109 -4.02 -2.71 -8.79
C TYR A 109 -5.27 -3.10 -9.58
N ARG A 110 -6.03 -4.09 -9.08
CA ARG A 110 -7.39 -4.35 -9.55
C ARG A 110 -8.30 -3.28 -8.97
N THR A 111 -9.09 -2.66 -9.83
CA THR A 111 -10.26 -1.89 -9.40
C THR A 111 -11.35 -2.86 -8.97
N GLU A 112 -11.98 -2.64 -7.81
CA GLU A 112 -13.21 -3.35 -7.48
C GLU A 112 -14.24 -3.11 -8.60
N SER A 113 -14.97 -4.17 -8.97
CA SER A 113 -15.99 -4.16 -10.02
C SER A 113 -17.30 -3.57 -9.50
#